data_AF-A0A737I657-F1
#
_entry.id   AF-A0A737I657-F1
#
_cell.length_a   1.000
_cell.length_b   1.000
_cell.length_c   1.000
_cell.angle_alpha   90.00
_cell.angle_beta   90.00
_cell.angle_gamma   90.00
#
_symmetry.space_group_name_H-M   'P 1'
#
loop_
_entity.id
_entity.type
_entity.pdbx_description
1 polymer ?
#
loop_
_entity_poly.entity_id
_entity_poly.type
_entity_poly.pdbx_seq_one_letter_code
_entity_poly.pdbx_strand_id
1 'polypeptide(L)'
;MIKEGIILKAEILSEYIYILKLIWLLTENNLLSNQMKEGSTKEQLIDELKEAVKKTKLSELLSDTGHYELAESIFFIIEQRVNECSKL
;
A
#
# COMPACT_ATOMS: atom_id res chain seq x y z
N MET A 1 -16.69 -20.23 -19.38
CA MET A 1 -15.70 -20.39 -18.29
C MET A 1 -15.79 -19.18 -17.40
N ILE A 2 -16.43 -19.32 -16.25
CA ILE A 2 -16.30 -18.33 -15.17
C ILE A 2 -14.86 -18.51 -14.69
N LYS A 3 -14.01 -17.49 -14.85
CA LYS A 3 -12.71 -17.48 -14.17
C LYS A 3 -13.04 -17.66 -12.69
N GLU A 4 -12.60 -18.77 -12.10
CA GLU A 4 -12.69 -18.95 -10.65
C GLU A 4 -12.07 -17.70 -10.03
N GLY A 5 -12.91 -16.90 -9.38
CA GLY A 5 -12.45 -15.69 -8.72
C GLY A 5 -11.33 -16.08 -7.77
N ILE A 6 -10.31 -15.23 -7.64
CA ILE A 6 -9.22 -15.46 -6.69
C ILE A 6 -9.85 -15.54 -5.29
N ILE A 7 -10.01 -16.74 -4.75
CA ILE A 7 -10.46 -16.94 -3.37
C ILE A 7 -9.23 -16.74 -2.50
N LEU A 8 -9.05 -15.51 -2.02
CA LEU A 8 -8.01 -15.20 -1.07
C LEU A 8 -8.31 -15.90 0.26
N LYS A 9 -7.28 -16.49 0.87
CA LYS A 9 -7.36 -16.94 2.25
C LYS A 9 -7.73 -15.74 3.14
N ALA A 10 -8.55 -15.98 4.15
CA ALA A 10 -9.04 -14.92 5.04
C ALA A 10 -7.90 -14.08 5.66
N GLU A 11 -6.77 -14.72 5.95
CA GLU A 11 -5.56 -14.06 6.46
C GLU A 11 -4.96 -13.06 5.48
N ILE A 12 -4.80 -13.43 4.21
CA ILE A 12 -4.29 -12.55 3.14
C ILE A 12 -5.21 -11.35 2.96
N LEU A 13 -6.53 -11.60 2.93
CA LEU A 13 -7.52 -10.53 2.80
C LEU A 13 -7.48 -9.58 4.00
N SER A 14 -7.34 -10.11 5.21
CA SER A 14 -7.26 -9.31 6.43
C SER A 14 -6.02 -8.41 6.44
N GLU A 15 -4.85 -8.95 6.12
CA GLU A 15 -3.59 -8.20 6.03
C GLU A 15 -3.64 -7.14 4.91
N TYR A 16 -4.22 -7.49 3.76
CA TYR A 16 -4.42 -6.56 2.65
C TYR A 16 -5.31 -5.37 3.05
N ILE A 17 -6.46 -5.64 3.68
CA ILE A 17 -7.36 -4.59 4.18
C ILE A 17 -6.69 -3.75 5.27
N TYR A 18 -5.90 -4.36 6.15
CA TYR A 18 -5.17 -3.65 7.18
C TYR A 18 -4.19 -2.63 6.58
N ILE A 19 -3.41 -3.02 5.57
CA ILE A 19 -2.47 -2.13 4.89
C ILE A 19 -3.20 -1.00 4.17
N LEU A 20 -4.32 -1.28 3.51
CA LEU A 20 -5.14 -0.23 2.88
C LEU A 20 -5.64 0.80 3.89
N LYS A 21 -6.08 0.35 5.09
CA LYS A 21 -6.51 1.26 6.16
C LYS A 21 -5.36 2.14 6.67
N LEU A 22 -4.15 1.58 6.77
CA LEU A 22 -2.98 2.38 7.16
C LEU A 22 -2.65 3.45 6.12
N ILE A 23 -2.61 3.08 4.83
CA ILE A 23 -2.37 4.05 3.74
C ILE A 23 -3.44 5.15 3.77
N TRP A 24 -4.70 4.77 3.98
CA TRP A 24 -5.80 5.73 4.12
C TRP A 24 -5.59 6.69 5.30
N LEU A 25 -5.27 6.18 6.49
CA LEU A 25 -5.03 6.98 7.68
C LEU A 25 -3.88 7.98 7.51
N LEU A 26 -2.78 7.56 6.87
CA LEU A 26 -1.62 8.42 6.63
C LEU A 26 -1.92 9.53 5.63
N THR A 27 -2.88 9.29 4.72
CA THR A 27 -3.22 10.22 3.63
C THR A 27 -4.35 11.18 4.01
N GLU A 28 -5.32 10.78 4.83
CA GLU A 28 -6.38 11.68 5.31
C GLU A 28 -5.93 12.68 6.37
N ASN A 29 -4.97 12.32 7.23
CA ASN A 29 -4.54 13.20 8.33
C ASN A 29 -3.54 14.28 7.90
N ASN A 30 -3.41 14.56 6.59
CA ASN A 30 -2.40 15.46 6.03
C ASN A 30 -0.96 15.12 6.45
N LEU A 31 -0.70 13.91 6.95
CA LEU A 31 0.62 13.55 7.48
C LEU A 31 1.65 13.57 6.35
N LEU A 32 1.32 12.97 5.20
CA LEU A 32 2.22 12.98 4.04
C LEU A 32 2.45 14.40 3.49
N SER A 33 1.42 15.24 3.43
CA SER A 33 1.58 16.63 3.00
C SER A 33 2.42 17.44 3.99
N ASN A 34 2.32 17.17 5.29
CA ASN A 34 3.13 17.83 6.31
C ASN A 34 4.60 17.41 6.19
N GLN A 35 4.87 16.11 5.99
CA GLN A 35 6.22 15.62 5.73
C GLN A 35 6.85 16.24 4.48
N MET A 36 6.08 16.45 3.41
CA MET A 36 6.56 17.17 2.23
C MET A 36 6.87 18.64 2.53
N LYS A 37 6.04 19.30 3.33
CA LYS A 37 6.28 20.69 3.79
C LYS A 37 7.52 20.80 4.68
N GLU A 38 7.88 19.73 5.38
CA GLU A 38 9.09 19.60 6.21
C GLU A 38 10.35 19.23 5.39
N GLY A 39 10.21 18.94 4.10
CA GLY A 39 11.33 18.76 3.17
C GLY A 39 11.47 17.37 2.55
N SER A 40 10.61 16.42 2.90
CA SER A 40 10.62 15.08 2.29
C SER A 40 10.13 15.13 0.84
N THR A 41 10.80 14.41 -0.07
CA THR A 41 10.33 14.30 -1.45
C THR A 41 9.21 13.27 -1.58
N LYS A 42 8.43 13.36 -2.66
CA LYS A 42 7.39 12.36 -2.96
C LYS A 42 7.99 10.98 -3.12
N GLU A 43 9.12 10.89 -3.82
CA GLU A 43 9.83 9.65 -4.08
C GLU A 43 10.30 9.00 -2.78
N GLN A 44 10.85 9.79 -1.84
CA GLN A 44 11.23 9.30 -0.51
C GLN A 44 10.04 8.70 0.25
N LEU A 45 8.91 9.41 0.28
CA LEU A 45 7.71 8.93 0.97
C LEU A 45 7.11 7.69 0.29
N ILE A 46 7.13 7.62 -1.04
CA ILE A 46 6.70 6.43 -1.80
C ILE A 46 7.59 5.24 -1.44
N ASP A 47 8.91 5.41 -1.46
CA ASP A 47 9.86 4.34 -1.18
C ASP A 47 9.75 3.85 0.27
N GLU A 48 9.64 4.75 1.25
CA GLU A 48 9.45 4.40 2.65
C GLU A 48 8.16 3.60 2.88
N LEU A 49 7.04 4.00 2.28
CA LEU A 49 5.77 3.30 2.41
C LEU A 49 5.83 1.93 1.73
N LYS A 50 6.46 1.80 0.56
CA LYS A 50 6.65 0.52 -0.12
C LYS A 50 7.53 -0.42 0.71
N GLU A 51 8.63 0.08 1.26
CA GLU A 51 9.51 -0.69 2.15
C GLU A 51 8.80 -1.12 3.44
N ALA A 52 7.93 -0.27 4.00
CA ALA A 52 7.10 -0.65 5.14
C ALA A 52 6.16 -1.80 4.80
N VAL A 53 5.50 -1.76 3.63
CA VAL A 53 4.64 -2.86 3.15
C VAL A 53 5.43 -4.15 2.93
N LYS A 54 6.63 -4.08 2.34
CA LYS A 54 7.48 -5.28 2.13
C LYS A 54 7.87 -5.98 3.44
N LYS A 55 7.91 -5.25 4.55
CA LYS A 55 8.20 -5.79 5.90
C LYS A 55 6.96 -6.37 6.60
N THR A 56 5.78 -6.28 5.99
CA THR A 56 4.56 -6.87 6.56
C THR A 56 4.43 -8.34 6.22
N LYS A 57 3.64 -9.06 7.04
CA LYS A 57 3.25 -10.45 6.78
C LYS A 57 2.56 -10.64 5.44
N LEU A 58 1.93 -9.59 4.90
CA LEU A 58 1.32 -9.67 3.58
C LEU A 58 2.34 -10.01 2.49
N SER A 59 3.56 -9.45 2.55
CA SER A 59 4.58 -9.73 1.53
C SER A 59 5.01 -11.20 1.53
N GLU A 60 5.13 -11.79 2.71
CA GLU A 60 5.43 -13.22 2.89
C GLU A 60 4.28 -14.07 2.34
N LEU A 61 3.04 -13.77 2.76
CA LEU A 61 1.83 -14.50 2.35
C LEU A 61 1.55 -14.42 0.85
N LEU A 62 1.82 -13.28 0.20
CA LEU A 62 1.61 -13.10 -1.24
C LEU A 62 2.69 -13.81 -2.08
N SER A 63 3.94 -13.84 -1.59
CA SER A 63 5.02 -14.59 -2.23
C SER A 63 4.72 -16.09 -2.25
N ASP A 64 4.24 -16.63 -1.12
CA ASP A 64 3.93 -18.05 -0.99
C ASP A 64 2.71 -18.50 -1.81
N THR A 65 1.85 -17.56 -2.20
CA THR A 65 0.59 -17.84 -2.91
C THR A 65 0.61 -17.43 -4.38
N GLY A 66 1.68 -16.78 -4.84
CA GLY A 66 1.83 -16.31 -6.22
C GLY A 66 0.91 -15.14 -6.58
N HIS A 67 0.33 -14.44 -5.58
CA HIS A 67 -0.59 -13.32 -5.77
C HIS A 67 0.14 -11.98 -5.91
N TYR A 68 1.14 -11.91 -6.80
CA TYR A 68 1.97 -10.73 -7.03
C TYR A 68 1.17 -9.50 -7.43
N GLU A 69 0.09 -9.67 -8.18
CA GLU A 69 -0.82 -8.60 -8.63
C GLU A 69 -1.42 -7.80 -7.46
N LEU A 70 -1.63 -8.43 -6.29
CA LEU A 70 -2.12 -7.75 -5.09
C LEU A 70 -1.02 -6.95 -4.38
N ALA A 71 0.23 -7.39 -4.45
CA ALA A 71 1.34 -6.59 -3.94
C ALA A 71 1.54 -5.33 -4.81
N GLU A 72 1.48 -5.52 -6.13
CA GLU A 72 1.57 -4.44 -7.11
C GLU A 72 0.43 -3.42 -6.95
N SER A 73 -0.80 -3.86 -6.67
CA SER A 73 -1.92 -2.96 -6.44
C SER A 73 -1.70 -2.04 -5.23
N ILE A 74 -1.11 -2.54 -4.14
CA ILE A 74 -0.78 -1.71 -2.98
C ILE A 74 0.27 -0.65 -3.33
N PHE A 75 1.31 -1.04 -4.06
CA PHE A 75 2.36 -0.11 -4.49
C PHE A 75 1.80 0.98 -5.42
N PHE A 76 0.91 0.61 -6.33
CA PHE A 76 0.19 1.55 -7.16
C PHE A 76 -0.65 2.53 -6.32
N ILE A 77 -1.40 2.02 -5.33
CA ILE A 77 -2.22 2.87 -4.44
C ILE A 77 -1.35 3.86 -3.65
N ILE A 78 -0.20 3.42 -3.14
CA ILE A 78 0.77 4.29 -2.44
C ILE A 78 1.18 5.45 -3.35
N GLU A 79 1.60 5.16 -4.59
CA GLU A 79 2.01 6.19 -5.55
C GLU A 79 0.89 7.19 -5.84
N GLN A 80 -0.33 6.70 -6.08
CA GLN A 80 -1.47 7.57 -6.36
C GLN A 80 -1.75 8.49 -5.16
N ARG A 81 -1.81 7.94 -3.95
CA ARG A 81 -2.16 8.70 -2.75
C ARG A 81 -1.09 9.72 -2.36
N VAL A 82 0.19 9.38 -2.48
CA VAL A 82 1.27 10.34 -2.23
C VAL A 82 1.21 11.48 -3.25
N ASN A 83 0.99 11.18 -4.52
CA ASN A 83 0.85 12.20 -5.57
C ASN A 83 -0.39 13.10 -5.36
N GLU A 84 -1.49 12.55 -4.84
CA GLU A 84 -2.66 13.35 -4.45
C GLU A 84 -2.33 14.28 -3.28
N CYS A 85 -1.68 13.76 -2.22
CA CYS A 85 -1.30 14.55 -1.05
C CYS A 85 -0.33 15.70 -1.39
N SER A 86 0.53 15.53 -2.40
CA SER A 86 1.46 16.57 -2.83
C SER A 86 0.81 17.82 -3.46
N LYS A 87 -0.50 17.76 -3.75
CA LYS A 87 -1.26 18.87 -4.32
C LYS A 87 -1.93 19.74 -3.22
N LEU A 88 -1.80 19.37 -1.94
CA LEU A 88 -2.38 20.02 -0.75
C LEU A 88 -1.35 20.85 0.04
#